data_AF-A0A7J4QH08-F1
#
_entry.id   AF-A0A7J4QH08-F1
#
_cell.length_a   1.000
_cell.length_b   1.000
_cell.length_c   1.000
_cell.angle_alpha   90.00
_cell.angle_beta   90.00
_cell.angle_gamma   90.00
#
_symmetry.space_group_name_H-M   'P 1'
#
loop_
_entity.id
_entity.type
_entity.pdbx_description
1 polymer ?
#
loop_
_entity_poly.entity_id
_entity_poly.type
_entity_poly.pdbx_seq_one_letter_code
_entity_poly.pdbx_strand_id
1 'polypeptide(L)'
;MKTIKESLLQIAELTRKRKGTMLLLLLIQTIFFVLFVGVGFHYGPAIAAEMAEIIAYAQSEDFNPEVVAFNLAEERQVMGSDPELIGRNFSLIRVQAQSMLLLLAAIYLVLGGLNWSLAQSLIFEQKKAVHRYFIRFAVVCAVYVGIIYAIGAGIFRNISLTSFGLVHLVVIAAIALLLLYLMAISFAHLRKTLKGIALLTIPFSVRKIGTMLVVILINTLVVVLLAGLVVLAADLHIAISIMGLVLLNAGILYARLFFIESVRMLS
;
A
#
# COMPACT_ATOMS: atom_id res chain seq x y z
N MET A 1 -6.77 11.85 27.21
CA MET A 1 -7.31 12.84 26.24
C MET A 1 -6.51 14.14 26.13
N LYS A 2 -5.56 14.44 27.05
CA LYS A 2 -4.64 15.60 26.91
C LYS A 2 -3.70 15.52 25.67
N THR A 3 -3.40 14.30 25.19
CA THR A 3 -2.37 14.04 24.17
C THR A 3 -2.73 14.43 22.72
N ILE A 4 -3.99 14.33 22.27
CA ILE A 4 -4.34 14.58 20.84
C ILE A 4 -4.24 16.07 20.49
N LYS A 5 -4.83 16.93 21.31
CA LYS A 5 -4.78 18.39 21.11
C LYS A 5 -3.34 18.91 21.15
N GLU A 6 -2.54 18.41 22.09
CA GLU A 6 -1.12 18.76 22.21
C GLU A 6 -0.32 18.31 20.98
N SER A 7 -0.57 17.10 20.47
CA SER A 7 0.05 16.60 19.23
C SER A 7 -0.25 17.52 18.04
N LEU A 8 -1.51 17.93 17.87
CA LEU A 8 -1.91 18.84 16.79
C LEU A 8 -1.24 20.21 16.90
N LEU A 9 -1.17 20.78 18.10
CA LEU A 9 -0.53 22.07 18.34
C LEU A 9 0.99 22.01 18.04
N GLN A 10 1.66 20.95 18.48
CA GLN A 10 3.09 20.77 18.20
C GLN A 10 3.36 20.62 16.70
N ILE A 11 2.52 19.89 15.96
CA ILE A 11 2.68 19.75 14.51
C ILE A 11 2.46 21.09 13.80
N ALA A 12 1.47 21.88 14.23
CA ALA A 12 1.25 23.22 13.70
C ALA A 12 2.46 24.13 13.95
N GLU A 13 3.06 24.07 15.14
CA GLU A 13 4.27 24.82 15.48
C GLU A 13 5.48 24.38 14.66
N LEU A 14 5.72 23.06 14.54
CA LEU A 14 6.78 22.48 13.73
C LEU A 14 6.65 22.88 12.26
N THR A 15 5.44 22.85 11.72
CA THR A 15 5.15 23.25 10.34
C THR A 15 5.47 24.73 10.12
N ARG A 16 5.11 25.58 11.09
CA ARG A 16 5.38 27.03 11.02
C ARG A 16 6.87 27.34 11.11
N LYS A 17 7.61 26.64 11.96
CA LYS A 17 9.05 26.87 12.19
C LYS A 17 9.93 26.32 11.06
N ARG A 18 9.55 25.21 10.42
CA ARG A 18 10.40 24.49 9.45
C ARG A 18 9.74 24.34 8.07
N LYS A 19 9.27 25.46 7.51
CA LYS A 19 8.56 25.51 6.22
C LYS A 19 9.31 24.83 5.06
N GLY A 20 10.63 25.01 4.97
CA GLY A 20 11.43 24.40 3.90
C GLY A 20 11.46 22.87 3.96
N THR A 21 11.56 22.28 5.15
CA THR A 21 11.50 20.82 5.32
C THR A 21 10.11 20.28 5.02
N MET A 22 9.05 21.01 5.39
CA MET A 22 7.67 20.65 5.04
C MET A 22 7.42 20.70 3.52
N LEU A 23 7.96 21.72 2.84
CA LEU A 23 7.87 21.81 1.38
C LEU A 23 8.60 20.64 0.72
N LEU A 24 9.80 20.28 1.20
CA LEU A 24 10.55 19.13 0.70
C LEU A 24 9.80 17.82 0.92
N LEU A 25 9.20 17.62 2.10
CA LEU A 25 8.36 16.46 2.40
C LEU A 25 7.16 16.36 1.44
N LEU A 26 6.50 17.49 1.17
CA LEU A 26 5.38 17.55 0.23
C LEU A 26 5.83 17.23 -1.19
N LEU A 27 6.96 17.78 -1.65
CA LEU A 27 7.51 17.49 -2.98
C LEU A 27 7.85 16.01 -3.15
N ILE A 28 8.53 15.41 -2.16
CA ILE A 28 8.86 13.97 -2.19
C ILE A 28 7.58 13.13 -2.16
N GLN A 29 6.56 13.52 -1.39
CA GLN A 29 5.27 12.84 -1.37
C GLN A 29 4.55 12.92 -2.72
N THR A 30 4.59 14.09 -3.38
CA THR A 30 4.00 14.27 -4.71
C THR A 30 4.74 13.43 -5.75
N ILE A 31 6.08 13.45 -5.78
CA ILE A 31 6.87 12.61 -6.69
C ILE A 31 6.56 11.13 -6.44
N PHE A 32 6.48 10.71 -5.17
CA PHE A 32 6.10 9.35 -4.81
C PHE A 32 4.74 8.97 -5.41
N PHE A 33 3.71 9.79 -5.24
CA PHE A 33 2.39 9.50 -5.81
C PHE A 33 2.37 9.50 -7.33
N VAL A 34 3.02 10.47 -7.98
CA VAL A 34 3.09 10.53 -9.45
C VAL A 34 3.75 9.28 -10.02
N LEU A 35 4.87 8.83 -9.45
CA LEU A 35 5.53 7.61 -9.90
C LEU A 35 4.72 6.36 -9.56
N PHE A 36 4.13 6.28 -8.36
CA PHE A 36 3.32 5.14 -7.94
C PHE A 36 2.11 4.96 -8.85
N VAL A 37 1.40 6.05 -9.13
CA VAL A 37 0.24 6.08 -10.04
C VAL A 37 0.68 5.84 -11.49
N GLY A 38 1.80 6.43 -11.93
CA GLY A 38 2.34 6.22 -13.28
C GLY A 38 2.70 4.77 -13.57
N VAL A 39 3.31 4.06 -12.61
CA VAL A 39 3.56 2.61 -12.73
C VAL A 39 2.23 1.84 -12.83
N GLY A 40 1.23 2.21 -12.04
CA GLY A 40 -0.12 1.64 -12.13
C GLY A 40 -0.78 1.85 -13.50
N PHE A 41 -0.69 3.06 -14.07
CA PHE A 41 -1.24 3.36 -15.40
C PHE A 41 -0.47 2.71 -16.54
N HIS A 42 0.81 2.37 -16.35
CA HIS A 42 1.59 1.67 -17.37
C HIS A 42 1.28 0.17 -17.41
N TYR A 43 1.32 -0.51 -16.26
CA TYR A 43 1.14 -1.97 -16.21
C TYR A 43 -0.31 -2.42 -16.03
N GLY A 44 -1.15 -1.62 -15.37
CA GLY A 44 -2.55 -1.97 -15.10
C GLY A 44 -3.37 -2.24 -16.36
N PRO A 45 -3.39 -1.32 -17.35
CA PRO A 45 -4.09 -1.54 -18.62
C PRO A 45 -3.55 -2.73 -19.41
N ALA A 46 -2.23 -2.95 -19.39
CA ALA A 46 -1.63 -4.08 -20.08
C ALA A 46 -2.10 -5.42 -19.49
N ILE A 47 -2.11 -5.55 -18.16
CA ILE A 47 -2.63 -6.75 -17.47
C ILE A 47 -4.11 -6.95 -17.78
N ALA A 48 -4.89 -5.87 -17.77
CA ALA A 48 -6.32 -5.92 -18.05
C ALA A 48 -6.62 -6.35 -19.50
N ALA A 49 -5.81 -5.93 -20.47
CA ALA A 49 -5.94 -6.34 -21.86
C ALA A 49 -5.70 -7.86 -22.03
N GLU A 50 -4.60 -8.38 -21.47
CA GLU A 50 -4.29 -9.81 -21.50
C GLU A 50 -5.38 -10.65 -20.82
N MET A 51 -5.92 -10.17 -19.69
CA MET A 51 -7.04 -10.83 -19.00
C MET A 51 -8.32 -10.80 -19.85
N ALA A 52 -8.60 -9.68 -20.53
CA ALA A 52 -9.76 -9.56 -21.39
C ALA A 52 -9.68 -10.54 -22.58
N GLU A 53 -8.50 -10.75 -23.16
CA GLU A 53 -8.29 -11.75 -24.22
C GLU A 53 -8.54 -13.18 -23.72
N ILE A 54 -8.06 -13.53 -22.52
CA ILE A 54 -8.33 -14.84 -21.90
C ILE A 54 -9.82 -15.03 -21.67
N ILE A 55 -10.52 -14.01 -21.15
CA ILE A 55 -11.96 -14.07 -20.90
C ILE A 55 -12.72 -14.20 -22.21
N ALA A 56 -12.37 -13.42 -23.23
CA ALA A 56 -12.99 -13.47 -24.54
C ALA A 56 -12.83 -14.86 -25.19
N TYR A 57 -11.62 -15.43 -25.13
CA TYR A 57 -11.35 -16.80 -25.58
C TYR A 57 -12.20 -17.83 -24.83
N ALA A 58 -12.24 -17.74 -23.51
CA ALA A 58 -13.01 -18.66 -22.67
C ALA A 58 -14.52 -18.56 -22.91
N GLN A 59 -15.02 -17.41 -23.36
CA GLN A 59 -16.42 -17.19 -23.71
C GLN A 59 -16.75 -17.59 -25.15
N SER A 60 -15.79 -17.53 -26.09
CA SER A 60 -16.01 -17.89 -27.49
C SER A 60 -15.96 -19.40 -27.73
N GLU A 61 -15.25 -20.14 -26.88
CA GLU A 61 -15.10 -21.59 -26.99
C GLU A 61 -16.18 -22.30 -26.15
N ASP A 62 -16.92 -23.23 -26.77
CA ASP A 62 -17.97 -23.99 -26.09
C ASP A 62 -17.39 -25.20 -25.36
N PHE A 63 -17.02 -25.00 -24.09
CA PHE A 63 -16.50 -26.05 -23.21
C PHE A 63 -17.60 -26.94 -22.59
N ASN A 64 -18.79 -27.00 -23.19
CA ASN A 64 -19.84 -27.94 -22.76
C ASN A 64 -19.31 -29.39 -22.82
N PRO A 65 -19.48 -30.20 -21.75
CA PRO A 65 -19.06 -31.60 -21.71
C PRO A 65 -19.46 -32.43 -22.93
N GLU A 66 -20.62 -32.16 -23.53
CA GLU A 66 -21.10 -32.86 -24.74
C GLU A 66 -20.29 -32.50 -25.99
N VAL A 67 -19.94 -31.21 -26.15
CA VAL A 67 -19.11 -30.70 -27.26
C VAL A 67 -17.65 -31.14 -27.09
N VAL A 68 -17.15 -31.12 -25.86
CA VAL A 68 -15.82 -31.62 -25.49
C VAL A 68 -15.70 -33.12 -25.77
N ALA A 69 -16.70 -33.92 -25.39
CA ALA A 69 -16.73 -35.36 -25.66
C ALA A 69 -16.84 -35.67 -27.16
N PHE A 70 -17.63 -34.87 -27.91
CA PHE A 70 -17.73 -34.97 -29.36
C PHE A 70 -16.39 -34.66 -30.05
N ASN A 71 -15.72 -33.56 -29.65
CA ASN A 71 -14.42 -33.18 -30.21
C ASN A 71 -13.33 -34.22 -29.88
N LEU A 72 -13.36 -34.82 -28.68
CA LEU A 72 -12.49 -35.94 -28.30
C LEU A 72 -12.72 -37.18 -29.17
N ALA A 73 -14.00 -37.51 -29.44
CA ALA A 73 -14.36 -38.68 -30.25
C ALA A 73 -13.99 -38.49 -31.74
N GLU A 74 -13.97 -37.26 -32.23
CA GLU A 74 -13.56 -36.93 -33.61
C GLU A 74 -12.07 -36.54 -33.74
N GLU A 75 -11.25 -36.74 -32.69
CA GLU A 75 -9.82 -36.35 -32.65
C GLU A 75 -9.57 -34.86 -32.99
N ARG A 76 -10.56 -34.00 -32.76
CA ARG A 76 -10.44 -32.54 -32.95
C ARG A 76 -9.80 -31.89 -31.72
N GLN A 77 -9.27 -30.67 -31.90
CA GLN A 77 -8.71 -29.91 -30.79
C GLN A 77 -9.79 -29.59 -29.74
N VAL A 78 -9.58 -30.11 -28.53
CA VAL A 78 -10.52 -30.02 -27.39
C VAL A 78 -10.47 -28.66 -26.69
N MET A 79 -9.33 -27.98 -26.84
CA MET A 79 -9.01 -26.74 -26.14
C MET A 79 -9.40 -25.49 -26.94
N GLY A 80 -10.05 -25.64 -28.10
CA GLY A 80 -10.45 -24.55 -28.99
C GLY A 80 -9.42 -24.24 -30.08
N SER A 81 -9.56 -23.05 -30.68
CA SER A 81 -8.83 -22.60 -31.88
C SER A 81 -7.38 -22.13 -31.64
N ASP A 82 -7.04 -21.67 -30.43
CA ASP A 82 -5.66 -21.33 -30.02
C ASP A 82 -5.41 -21.81 -28.57
N PRO A 83 -5.08 -23.11 -28.38
CA PRO A 83 -4.91 -23.70 -27.06
C PRO A 83 -3.75 -23.08 -26.25
N GLU A 84 -2.81 -22.40 -26.90
CA GLU A 84 -1.68 -21.76 -26.23
C GLU A 84 -1.98 -20.34 -25.74
N LEU A 85 -3.09 -19.73 -26.19
CA LEU A 85 -3.46 -18.36 -25.87
C LEU A 85 -3.51 -18.10 -24.36
N ILE A 86 -4.16 -19.00 -23.61
CA ILE A 86 -4.27 -18.87 -22.15
C ILE A 86 -2.87 -18.90 -21.51
N GLY A 87 -2.02 -19.83 -21.92
CA GLY A 87 -0.67 -19.96 -21.37
C GLY A 87 0.21 -18.76 -21.70
N ARG A 88 0.16 -18.29 -22.96
CA ARG A 88 0.89 -17.12 -23.45
C ARG A 88 0.48 -15.86 -22.70
N ASN A 89 -0.81 -15.54 -22.65
CA ASN A 89 -1.30 -14.32 -22.02
C ASN A 89 -1.14 -14.37 -20.49
N PHE A 90 -1.29 -15.54 -19.86
CA PHE A 90 -1.00 -15.69 -18.43
C PHE A 90 0.48 -15.45 -18.10
N SER A 91 1.40 -15.87 -18.98
CA SER A 91 2.83 -15.59 -18.82
C SER A 91 3.12 -14.08 -18.90
N LEU A 92 2.45 -13.37 -19.82
CA LEU A 92 2.56 -11.91 -19.97
C LEU A 92 2.01 -11.19 -18.74
N ILE A 93 0.82 -11.58 -18.26
CA ILE A 93 0.24 -11.07 -17.00
C ILE A 93 1.23 -11.23 -15.85
N ARG A 94 1.83 -12.41 -15.70
CA ARG A 94 2.78 -12.69 -14.63
C ARG A 94 3.99 -11.78 -14.71
N VAL A 95 4.60 -11.62 -15.89
CA VAL A 95 5.78 -10.77 -16.09
C VAL A 95 5.45 -9.30 -15.81
N GLN A 96 4.32 -8.81 -16.30
CA GLN A 96 3.86 -7.44 -16.07
C GLN A 96 3.56 -7.19 -14.59
N ALA A 97 2.85 -8.09 -13.92
CA ALA A 97 2.55 -7.99 -12.49
C ALA A 97 3.81 -8.02 -11.63
N GLN A 98 4.78 -8.89 -11.96
CA GLN A 98 6.08 -8.94 -11.28
C GLN A 98 6.85 -7.62 -11.47
N SER A 99 6.90 -7.11 -12.70
CA SER A 99 7.57 -5.84 -13.02
C SER A 99 6.93 -4.66 -12.29
N MET A 100 5.61 -4.60 -12.28
CA MET A 100 4.83 -3.61 -11.53
C MET A 100 5.17 -3.66 -10.04
N LEU A 101 5.11 -4.85 -9.42
CA LEU A 101 5.40 -5.00 -7.99
C LEU A 101 6.84 -4.61 -7.64
N LEU A 102 7.82 -5.00 -8.45
CA LEU A 102 9.23 -4.65 -8.24
C LEU A 102 9.45 -3.14 -8.32
N LEU A 103 8.85 -2.48 -9.31
CA LEU A 103 8.97 -1.02 -9.46
C LEU A 103 8.26 -0.27 -8.33
N LEU A 104 7.05 -0.69 -7.95
CA LEU A 104 6.34 -0.11 -6.81
C LEU A 104 7.13 -0.29 -5.51
N ALA A 105 7.73 -1.47 -5.30
CA ALA A 105 8.58 -1.73 -4.15
C ALA A 105 9.84 -0.84 -4.15
N ALA A 106 10.51 -0.69 -5.28
CA ALA A 106 11.67 0.19 -5.41
C ALA A 106 11.31 1.66 -5.12
N ILE A 107 10.21 2.16 -5.71
CA ILE A 107 9.70 3.51 -5.46
C ILE A 107 9.38 3.69 -3.98
N TYR A 108 8.71 2.73 -3.35
CA TYR A 108 8.36 2.79 -1.94
C TYR A 108 9.58 2.75 -1.01
N LEU A 109 10.57 1.89 -1.29
CA LEU A 109 11.79 1.79 -0.49
C LEU A 109 12.59 3.09 -0.53
N VAL A 110 12.73 3.70 -1.71
CA VAL A 110 13.50 4.93 -1.89
C VAL A 110 12.73 6.14 -1.38
N LEU A 111 11.58 6.45 -2.00
CA LEU A 111 10.84 7.68 -1.70
C LEU A 111 10.07 7.58 -0.39
N GLY A 112 9.49 6.42 -0.08
CA GLY A 112 8.87 6.18 1.22
C GLY A 112 9.90 6.26 2.34
N GLY A 113 11.07 5.62 2.19
CA GLY A 113 12.17 5.71 3.14
C GLY A 113 12.65 7.14 3.37
N LEU A 114 12.84 7.93 2.29
CA LEU A 114 13.19 9.36 2.38
C LEU A 114 12.13 10.12 3.18
N ASN A 115 10.86 9.91 2.84
CA ASN A 115 9.76 10.67 3.41
C ASN A 115 9.57 10.37 4.91
N TRP A 116 9.65 9.10 5.29
CA TRP A 116 9.62 8.68 6.70
C TRP A 116 10.85 9.19 7.48
N SER A 117 12.04 9.16 6.89
CA SER A 117 13.26 9.69 7.51
C SER A 117 13.15 11.19 7.77
N LEU A 118 12.68 11.95 6.79
CA LEU A 118 12.52 13.39 6.91
C LEU A 118 11.44 13.75 7.93
N ALA A 119 10.31 13.03 7.94
CA ALA A 119 9.24 13.21 8.92
C ALA A 119 9.74 12.97 10.36
N GLN A 120 10.56 11.93 10.58
CA GLN A 120 11.20 11.73 11.88
C GLN A 120 12.21 12.82 12.23
N SER A 121 13.03 13.26 11.27
CA SER A 121 14.02 14.32 11.52
C SER A 121 13.36 15.66 11.88
N LEU A 122 12.13 15.90 11.39
CA LEU A 122 11.33 17.06 11.73
C LEU A 122 10.89 17.02 13.19
N ILE A 123 10.45 15.85 13.65
CA ILE A 123 9.88 15.65 15.00
C ILE A 123 10.97 15.52 16.08
N PHE A 124 12.03 14.76 15.81
CA PHE A 124 13.07 14.44 16.79
C PHE A 124 14.33 15.32 16.66
N GLU A 125 14.36 16.24 15.70
CA GLU A 125 15.48 17.14 15.42
C GLU A 125 16.83 16.44 15.09
N GLN A 126 16.80 15.16 14.74
CA GLN A 126 18.00 14.37 14.46
C GLN A 126 18.45 14.57 13.01
N LYS A 127 19.65 15.14 12.81
CA LYS A 127 20.22 15.43 11.49
C LYS A 127 21.10 14.32 10.91
N LYS A 128 21.45 13.27 11.68
CA LYS A 128 22.56 12.36 11.30
C LYS A 128 22.14 10.88 11.22
N ALA A 129 22.63 10.23 10.16
CA ALA A 129 22.53 8.81 9.79
C ALA A 129 21.32 8.36 8.94
N VAL A 130 21.03 9.11 7.87
CA VAL A 130 20.06 8.75 6.82
C VAL A 130 20.31 7.33 6.27
N HIS A 131 21.56 6.92 6.01
CA HIS A 131 21.84 5.57 5.50
C HIS A 131 21.40 4.45 6.46
N ARG A 132 21.63 4.61 7.78
CA ARG A 132 21.21 3.61 8.78
C ARG A 132 19.70 3.56 8.88
N TYR A 133 19.04 4.71 8.72
CA TYR A 133 17.60 4.78 8.65
C TYR A 133 17.06 3.98 7.47
N PHE A 134 17.62 4.19 6.27
CA PHE A 134 17.25 3.46 5.05
C PHE A 134 17.37 1.95 5.20
N ILE A 135 18.51 1.47 5.71
CA ILE A 135 18.73 0.03 5.90
C ILE A 135 17.68 -0.53 6.85
N ARG A 136 17.42 0.14 7.98
CA ARG A 136 16.40 -0.31 8.94
C ARG A 136 15.00 -0.27 8.34
N PHE A 137 14.67 0.77 7.56
CA PHE A 137 13.40 0.90 6.86
C PHE A 137 13.21 -0.27 5.88
N ALA A 138 14.21 -0.55 5.05
CA ALA A 138 14.19 -1.65 4.10
C ALA A 138 14.05 -3.01 4.79
N VAL A 139 14.78 -3.25 5.89
CA VAL A 139 14.67 -4.49 6.68
C VAL A 139 13.27 -4.64 7.27
N VAL A 140 12.70 -3.58 7.87
CA VAL A 140 11.34 -3.62 8.42
C VAL A 140 10.33 -3.92 7.31
N CYS A 141 10.40 -3.23 6.17
CA CYS A 141 9.55 -3.51 5.02
C CYS A 141 9.67 -4.96 4.56
N ALA A 142 10.89 -5.48 4.38
CA ALA A 142 11.13 -6.84 3.93
C ALA A 142 10.56 -7.88 4.90
N VAL A 143 10.69 -7.67 6.22
CA VAL A 143 10.11 -8.56 7.23
C VAL A 143 8.59 -8.57 7.13
N TYR A 144 7.93 -7.40 7.13
CA TYR A 144 6.47 -7.35 7.10
C TYR A 144 5.90 -7.85 5.77
N VAL A 145 6.49 -7.48 4.64
CA VAL A 145 6.11 -8.00 3.32
C VAL A 145 6.33 -9.51 3.24
N GLY A 146 7.44 -10.02 3.78
CA GLY A 146 7.72 -11.45 3.85
C GLY A 146 6.69 -12.21 4.68
N ILE A 147 6.25 -11.66 5.81
CA ILE A 147 5.18 -12.23 6.63
C ILE A 147 3.85 -12.22 5.87
N ILE A 148 3.47 -11.09 5.26
CA ILE A 148 2.25 -10.98 4.45
C ILE A 148 2.26 -12.03 3.33
N TYR A 149 3.38 -12.17 2.62
CA TYR A 149 3.54 -13.14 1.56
C TYR A 149 3.45 -14.58 2.08
N ALA A 150 4.13 -14.91 3.18
CA ALA A 150 4.12 -16.25 3.75
C ALA A 150 2.72 -16.67 4.22
N ILE A 151 1.99 -15.75 4.86
CA ILE A 151 0.60 -15.99 5.28
C ILE A 151 -0.29 -16.13 4.05
N GLY A 152 -0.19 -15.22 3.08
CA GLY A 152 -0.96 -15.28 1.84
C GLY A 152 -0.75 -16.60 1.10
N ALA A 153 0.51 -16.98 0.87
CA ALA A 153 0.85 -18.25 0.21
C ALA A 153 0.36 -19.47 0.99
N GLY A 154 0.47 -19.45 2.33
CA GLY A 154 -0.05 -20.52 3.18
C GLY A 154 -1.57 -20.65 3.10
N ILE A 155 -2.29 -19.53 3.02
CA ILE A 155 -3.74 -19.51 2.88
C ILE A 155 -4.16 -20.00 1.48
N PHE A 156 -3.57 -19.45 0.40
CA PHE A 156 -3.90 -19.84 -0.98
C PHE A 156 -3.55 -21.28 -1.32
N ARG A 157 -2.55 -21.90 -0.67
CA ARG A 157 -2.21 -23.32 -0.88
C ARG A 157 -3.23 -24.28 -0.26
N ASN A 158 -3.92 -23.87 0.79
CA ASN A 158 -4.76 -24.76 1.59
C ASN A 158 -6.26 -24.53 1.38
N ILE A 159 -6.66 -23.49 0.65
CA ILE A 159 -8.07 -23.25 0.32
C ILE A 159 -8.34 -23.75 -1.10
N SER A 160 -9.32 -24.65 -1.23
CA SER A 160 -9.89 -25.00 -2.53
C SER A 160 -10.55 -23.77 -3.15
N LEU A 161 -10.32 -23.51 -4.44
CA LEU A 161 -10.99 -22.42 -5.16
C LEU A 161 -12.53 -22.51 -5.08
N THR A 162 -13.07 -23.71 -4.89
CA THR A 162 -14.52 -23.95 -4.73
C THR A 162 -15.06 -23.60 -3.33
N SER A 163 -14.21 -23.50 -2.31
CA SER A 163 -14.60 -23.13 -0.94
C SER A 163 -14.13 -21.71 -0.55
N PHE A 164 -13.54 -20.97 -1.49
CA PHE A 164 -13.08 -19.61 -1.28
C PHE A 164 -14.25 -18.62 -1.19
N GLY A 165 -14.85 -18.56 0.00
CA GLY A 165 -15.91 -17.62 0.33
C GLY A 165 -15.40 -16.28 0.88
N LEU A 166 -16.32 -15.32 0.99
CA LEU A 166 -16.10 -13.96 1.49
C LEU A 166 -15.44 -13.91 2.88
N VAL A 167 -15.69 -14.90 3.73
CA VAL A 167 -15.07 -15.04 5.06
C VAL A 167 -13.53 -15.12 4.96
N HIS A 168 -12.99 -15.88 4.00
CA HIS A 168 -11.54 -16.00 3.83
C HIS A 168 -10.91 -14.67 3.41
N LEU A 169 -11.57 -13.94 2.52
CA LEU A 169 -11.15 -12.59 2.12
C LEU A 169 -11.12 -11.63 3.30
N VAL A 170 -12.16 -11.65 4.15
CA VAL A 170 -12.22 -10.81 5.36
C VAL A 170 -11.10 -11.15 6.33
N VAL A 171 -10.81 -12.44 6.55
CA VAL A 171 -9.72 -12.88 7.43
C VAL A 171 -8.36 -12.45 6.88
N ILE A 172 -8.09 -12.65 5.59
CA ILE A 172 -6.84 -12.20 4.94
C ILE A 172 -6.71 -10.68 5.06
N ALA A 173 -7.78 -9.94 4.78
CA ALA A 173 -7.78 -8.48 4.89
C ALA A 173 -7.52 -8.01 6.33
N ALA A 174 -8.14 -8.65 7.33
CA ALA A 174 -7.93 -8.33 8.74
C ALA A 174 -6.48 -8.56 9.17
N ILE A 175 -5.87 -9.68 8.75
CA ILE A 175 -4.46 -9.97 9.03
C ILE A 175 -3.55 -8.96 8.32
N ALA A 176 -3.81 -8.65 7.05
CA ALA A 176 -3.04 -7.67 6.31
C ALA A 176 -3.11 -6.28 6.97
N LEU A 177 -4.30 -5.84 7.40
CA LEU A 177 -4.48 -4.58 8.13
C LEU A 177 -3.72 -4.56 9.46
N LEU A 178 -3.76 -5.67 10.23
CA LEU A 178 -3.00 -5.79 11.47
C LEU A 178 -1.49 -5.69 11.22
N LEU A 179 -0.99 -6.33 10.17
CA LEU A 179 0.43 -6.28 9.81
C LEU A 179 0.85 -4.88 9.34
N LEU A 180 0.01 -4.20 8.54
CA LEU A 180 0.24 -2.82 8.14
C LEU A 180 0.25 -1.87 9.35
N TYR A 181 -0.64 -2.11 10.33
CA TYR A 181 -0.66 -1.38 11.59
C TYR A 181 0.66 -1.54 12.38
N LEU A 182 1.12 -2.77 12.57
CA LEU A 182 2.38 -3.05 13.25
C LEU A 182 3.59 -2.49 12.50
N MET A 183 3.56 -2.53 11.16
CA MET A 183 4.57 -1.92 10.30
C MET A 183 4.63 -0.40 10.49
N ALA A 184 3.48 0.28 10.52
CA ALA A 184 3.41 1.72 10.76
C ALA A 184 4.00 2.11 12.13
N ILE A 185 3.67 1.35 13.19
CA ILE A 185 4.26 1.57 14.52
C ILE A 185 5.77 1.31 14.51
N SER A 186 6.23 0.27 13.80
CA SER A 186 7.66 0.01 13.63
C SER A 186 8.37 1.18 12.96
N PHE A 187 7.74 1.80 11.95
CA PHE A 187 8.28 2.98 11.30
C PHE A 187 8.42 4.17 12.23
N ALA A 188 7.49 4.38 13.17
CA ALA A 188 7.63 5.42 14.19
C ALA A 188 8.82 5.17 15.15
N HIS A 189 9.27 3.92 15.29
CA HIS A 189 10.38 3.52 16.14
C HIS A 189 11.74 3.36 15.44
N LEU A 190 11.83 3.63 14.12
CA LEU A 190 13.04 3.40 13.30
C LEU A 190 14.35 4.05 13.81
N ARG A 191 14.26 5.07 14.66
CA ARG A 191 15.42 5.66 15.34
C ARG A 191 16.17 4.66 16.24
N LYS A 192 15.47 3.67 16.77
CA LYS A 192 16.03 2.62 17.64
C LYS A 192 16.76 1.55 16.81
N THR A 193 17.52 0.70 17.48
CA THR A 193 18.14 -0.50 16.85
C THR A 193 17.07 -1.48 16.41
N LEU A 194 17.36 -2.38 15.45
CA LEU A 194 16.39 -3.39 14.97
C LEU A 194 15.79 -4.21 16.13
N LYS A 195 16.63 -4.65 17.07
CA LYS A 195 16.19 -5.33 18.30
C LYS A 195 15.25 -4.45 19.14
N GLY A 196 15.58 -3.16 19.28
CA GLY A 196 14.75 -2.20 20.00
C GLY A 196 13.40 -1.93 19.33
N ILE A 197 13.35 -1.93 17.99
CA ILE A 197 12.09 -1.76 17.23
C ILE A 197 11.17 -2.95 17.53
N ALA A 198 11.66 -4.18 17.42
CA ALA A 198 10.85 -5.37 17.69
C ALA A 198 10.36 -5.42 19.16
N LEU A 199 11.25 -5.14 20.11
CA LEU A 199 10.93 -5.16 21.54
C LEU A 199 9.95 -4.07 21.98
N LEU A 200 9.88 -2.93 21.26
CA LEU A 200 8.96 -1.85 21.59
C LEU A 200 7.63 -1.98 20.84
N THR A 201 7.66 -2.38 19.57
CA THR A 201 6.49 -2.35 18.69
C THR A 201 5.35 -3.22 19.22
N ILE A 202 5.62 -4.48 19.58
CA ILE A 202 4.58 -5.41 20.03
C ILE A 202 3.94 -4.98 21.36
N PRO A 203 4.69 -4.77 22.46
CA PRO A 203 4.08 -4.38 23.73
C PRO A 203 3.43 -3.00 23.66
N PHE A 204 3.99 -2.05 22.89
CA PHE A 204 3.35 -0.76 22.66
C PHE A 204 1.99 -0.95 21.95
N SER A 205 1.97 -1.74 20.88
CA SER A 205 0.77 -1.99 20.08
C SER A 205 -0.36 -2.61 20.89
N VAL A 206 -0.04 -3.53 21.81
CA VAL A 206 -1.03 -4.17 22.69
C VAL A 206 -1.51 -3.22 23.78
N ARG A 207 -0.59 -2.53 24.48
CA ARG A 207 -0.94 -1.68 25.63
C ARG A 207 -1.70 -0.41 25.24
N LYS A 208 -1.48 0.10 24.02
CA LYS A 208 -2.04 1.38 23.55
C LYS A 208 -2.99 1.22 22.36
N ILE A 209 -3.48 0.00 22.11
CA ILE A 209 -4.30 -0.32 20.94
C ILE A 209 -5.49 0.64 20.77
N GLY A 210 -6.26 0.90 21.83
CA GLY A 210 -7.44 1.76 21.77
C GLY A 210 -7.11 3.20 21.33
N THR A 211 -6.06 3.80 21.91
CA THR A 211 -5.64 5.16 21.53
C THR A 211 -5.08 5.21 20.11
N MET A 212 -4.30 4.21 19.71
CA MET A 212 -3.73 4.14 18.36
C MET A 212 -4.81 3.90 17.29
N LEU A 213 -5.83 3.10 17.59
CA LEU A 213 -6.98 2.91 16.71
C LEU A 213 -7.75 4.23 16.50
N VAL A 214 -7.92 5.04 17.55
CA VAL A 214 -8.54 6.37 17.43
C VAL A 214 -7.70 7.29 16.54
N VAL A 215 -6.37 7.30 16.72
CA VAL A 215 -5.45 8.08 15.87
C VAL A 215 -5.56 7.66 14.40
N ILE A 216 -5.60 6.36 14.14
CA ILE A 216 -5.75 5.81 12.78
C ILE A 216 -7.12 6.17 12.21
N LEU A 217 -8.19 6.04 12.99
CA LEU A 217 -9.55 6.39 12.56
C LEU A 217 -9.64 7.87 12.17
N ILE A 218 -9.08 8.78 12.98
CA ILE A 218 -9.03 10.22 12.67
C ILE A 218 -8.27 10.45 11.36
N ASN A 219 -7.09 9.85 11.22
CA ASN A 219 -6.29 9.97 10.01
C ASN A 219 -7.02 9.46 8.76
N THR A 220 -7.64 8.28 8.85
CA THR A 220 -8.42 7.68 7.77
C THR A 220 -9.60 8.59 7.41
N LEU A 221 -10.34 9.10 8.40
CA LEU A 221 -11.46 10.01 8.17
C LEU A 221 -11.01 11.28 7.42
N VAL A 222 -9.91 11.90 7.84
CA VAL A 222 -9.36 13.09 7.16
C VAL A 222 -8.97 12.77 5.72
N VAL A 223 -8.27 11.66 5.49
CA VAL A 223 -7.86 11.25 4.14
C VAL A 223 -9.07 10.94 3.26
N VAL A 224 -10.09 10.25 3.77
CA VAL A 224 -11.32 9.93 3.04
C VAL A 224 -12.09 11.20 2.68
N LEU A 225 -12.23 12.14 3.61
CA LEU A 225 -12.89 13.42 3.35
C LEU A 225 -12.15 14.22 2.27
N LEU A 226 -10.81 14.30 2.34
CA LEU A 226 -10.00 14.99 1.33
C LEU A 226 -10.06 14.28 -0.03
N ALA A 227 -10.06 12.94 -0.05
CA ALA A 227 -10.22 12.18 -1.28
C ALA A 227 -11.60 12.40 -1.91
N GLY A 228 -12.66 12.42 -1.09
CA GLY A 228 -14.02 12.77 -1.54
C GLY A 228 -14.08 14.18 -2.15
N LEU A 229 -13.40 15.16 -1.55
CA LEU A 229 -13.29 16.50 -2.11
C LEU A 229 -12.56 16.53 -3.46
N VAL A 230 -11.51 15.71 -3.64
CA VAL A 230 -10.82 15.59 -4.93
C VAL A 230 -11.75 15.05 -6.01
N VAL A 231 -12.54 14.01 -5.68
CA VAL A 231 -13.50 13.42 -6.62
C VAL A 231 -14.56 14.45 -7.01
N LEU A 232 -15.16 15.14 -6.04
CA LEU A 232 -16.14 16.19 -6.31
C LEU A 232 -15.55 17.36 -7.12
N ALA A 233 -14.27 17.66 -6.91
CA ALA A 233 -13.56 18.70 -7.66
C ALA A 233 -13.15 18.28 -9.07
N ALA A 234 -13.11 16.98 -9.38
CA ALA A 234 -12.73 16.47 -10.70
C ALA A 234 -13.74 16.89 -11.78
N ASP A 235 -15.02 16.93 -11.41
CA ASP A 235 -16.13 17.24 -12.33
C ASP A 235 -16.36 18.76 -12.52
N LEU A 236 -15.76 19.61 -11.67
CA LEU A 236 -15.98 21.06 -11.71
C LEU A 236 -15.00 21.80 -12.62
N HIS A 237 -13.69 21.71 -12.32
CA HIS A 237 -12.66 22.43 -13.06
C HIS A 237 -11.26 21.89 -12.75
N ILE A 238 -10.40 21.74 -13.76
CA ILE A 238 -9.05 21.15 -13.62
C ILE A 238 -8.18 21.83 -12.56
N ALA A 239 -8.27 23.16 -12.44
CA ALA A 239 -7.53 23.92 -11.43
C ALA A 239 -7.96 23.55 -10.00
N ILE A 240 -9.26 23.32 -9.77
CA ILE A 240 -9.80 22.91 -8.46
C ILE A 240 -9.36 21.48 -8.15
N SER A 241 -9.34 20.60 -9.16
CA SER A 241 -8.85 19.23 -8.99
C SER A 241 -7.36 19.20 -8.62
N ILE A 242 -6.52 20.02 -9.27
CA ILE A 242 -5.09 20.15 -8.91
C ILE A 242 -4.93 20.65 -7.46
N MET A 243 -5.69 21.67 -7.07
CA MET A 243 -5.65 22.18 -5.69
C MET A 243 -6.12 21.11 -4.69
N GLY A 244 -7.15 20.33 -5.03
CA GLY A 244 -7.61 19.19 -4.25
C GLY A 244 -6.52 18.14 -4.07
N LEU A 245 -5.80 17.77 -5.13
CA LEU A 245 -4.69 16.82 -5.07
C LEU A 245 -3.56 17.31 -4.17
N VAL A 246 -3.22 18.60 -4.23
CA VAL A 246 -2.24 19.22 -3.33
C VAL A 246 -2.71 19.15 -1.88
N LEU A 247 -3.98 19.46 -1.62
CA LEU A 247 -4.58 19.38 -0.28
C LEU A 247 -4.60 17.94 0.26
N LEU A 248 -4.94 16.96 -0.58
CA LEU A 248 -4.90 15.55 -0.22
C LEU A 248 -3.47 15.12 0.13
N ASN A 249 -2.48 15.49 -0.68
CA ASN A 249 -1.07 15.20 -0.40
C ASN A 249 -0.60 15.84 0.92
N ALA A 250 -0.99 17.09 1.17
CA ALA A 250 -0.71 17.76 2.43
C ALA A 250 -1.40 17.03 3.60
N GLY A 251 -2.66 16.64 3.46
CA GLY A 251 -3.41 15.90 4.47
C GLY A 251 -2.78 14.57 4.84
N ILE A 252 -2.32 13.80 3.85
CA ILE A 252 -1.60 12.53 4.08
C ILE A 252 -0.28 12.77 4.81
N LEU A 253 0.45 13.83 4.46
CA LEU A 253 1.67 14.22 5.18
C LEU A 253 1.37 14.60 6.63
N TYR A 254 0.33 15.40 6.87
CA TYR A 254 -0.12 15.76 8.22
C TYR A 254 -0.54 14.53 9.04
N ALA A 255 -1.29 13.61 8.44
CA ALA A 255 -1.70 12.36 9.07
C ALA A 255 -0.48 11.52 9.50
N ARG A 256 0.57 11.45 8.67
CA ARG A 256 1.84 10.79 9.03
C ARG A 256 2.53 11.48 10.20
N LEU A 257 2.67 12.81 10.17
CA LEU A 257 3.31 13.55 11.27
C LEU A 257 2.52 13.38 12.57
N PHE A 258 1.20 13.44 12.50
CA PHE A 258 0.30 13.19 13.63
C PHE A 258 0.45 11.80 14.20
N PHE A 259 0.57 10.79 13.35
CA PHE A 259 0.82 9.42 13.77
C PHE A 259 2.17 9.29 14.50
N ILE A 260 3.26 9.82 13.93
CA ILE A 260 4.60 9.73 14.54
C ILE A 260 4.63 10.45 15.90
N GLU A 261 4.07 11.66 15.98
CA GLU A 261 4.02 12.43 17.22
C GLU A 261 3.13 11.75 18.28
N SER A 262 1.99 11.18 17.88
CA SER A 262 1.14 10.42 18.79
C SER A 262 1.86 9.20 19.37
N VAL A 263 2.61 8.45 18.55
CA VAL A 263 3.44 7.33 19.03
C VAL A 263 4.50 7.84 20.00
N ARG A 264 5.16 8.96 19.69
CA ARG A 264 6.18 9.57 20.56
C ARG A 264 5.61 9.96 21.92
N MET A 265 4.46 10.62 21.99
CA MET A 265 3.86 11.06 23.26
C MET A 265 3.36 9.90 24.12
N LEU A 266 3.04 8.77 23.49
CA LEU A 266 2.53 7.57 24.16
C LEU A 266 3.63 6.58 24.59
N SER A 267 4.86 6.76 24.08
CA SER A 267 6.03 5.90 24.34
C SER A 267 6.86 6.42 25.50
#